data_AF-A0A7J7I0U1-F1
#
_entry.id   AF-A0A7J7I0U1-F1
#
_cell.length_a   1.000
_cell.length_b   1.000
_cell.length_c   1.000
_cell.angle_alpha   90.00
_cell.angle_beta   90.00
_cell.angle_gamma   90.00
#
_symmetry.space_group_name_H-M   'P 1'
#
loop_
_entity.id
_entity.type
_entity.pdbx_description
1 polymer ?
#
loop_
_entity_poly.entity_id
_entity_poly.type
_entity_poly.pdbx_seq_one_letter_code
_entity_poly.pdbx_strand_id
1 'polypeptide(L)'
;MESLSQLFSSNHWAYYVINSIIFGLFQCFEDLPHTDCLLCFATSRTRIPHCLPSISARIYLDGCFLRYESFDFFNQSVDSAQDTVNCATDVVRELGFESRFGKVISDVIQEAVVNGGFAVGKEKGVYGLAQCWRSVSSGGCRDCLEKAAGEVRRCVPSREGRGLNAGCYLRYSTVKFFNGGEKLQRSSG
;
A
#
# COMPACT_ATOMS: atom_id res chain seq x y z
N MET A 1 9.65 -7.92 22.20
CA MET A 1 9.98 -7.50 20.83
C MET A 1 10.76 -8.57 20.04
N GLU A 2 11.53 -9.45 20.70
CA GLU A 2 12.23 -10.57 20.04
C GLU A 2 11.29 -11.59 19.35
N SER A 3 10.05 -11.73 19.84
CA SER A 3 9.05 -12.63 19.25
C SER A 3 8.53 -12.17 17.88
N LEU A 4 8.50 -10.87 17.61
CA LEU A 4 8.07 -10.31 16.32
C LEU A 4 9.14 -10.56 15.25
N SER A 5 10.42 -10.32 15.55
CA SER A 5 11.54 -10.62 14.64
C SER A 5 11.61 -12.09 14.22
N GLN A 6 11.21 -13.03 15.09
CA GLN A 6 11.18 -14.46 14.77
C GLN A 6 9.97 -14.87 13.91
N LEU A 7 8.84 -14.15 14.00
CA LEU A 7 7.70 -14.35 13.10
C LEU A 7 7.98 -13.82 11.68
N PHE A 8 8.84 -12.81 11.56
CA PHE A 8 9.20 -12.17 10.28
C PHE A 8 10.18 -12.96 9.42
N SER A 9 10.89 -13.97 9.95
CA SER A 9 11.89 -14.71 9.17
C SER A 9 11.31 -15.52 8.02
N SER A 10 9.98 -15.73 7.99
CA SER A 10 9.31 -16.56 6.98
C SER A 10 8.18 -15.86 6.22
N ASN A 11 7.67 -14.72 6.71
CA ASN A 11 6.50 -14.04 6.12
C ASN A 11 6.71 -12.53 5.99
N HIS A 12 6.33 -11.95 4.84
CA HIS A 12 6.41 -10.50 4.57
C HIS A 12 5.34 -9.65 5.30
N TRP A 13 4.62 -10.23 6.25
CA TRP A 13 3.62 -9.55 7.06
C TRP A 13 3.41 -10.26 8.40
N ALA A 14 2.92 -9.55 9.41
CA ALA A 14 2.50 -10.11 10.69
C ALA A 14 1.53 -9.18 11.40
N TYR A 15 0.69 -9.76 12.26
CA TYR A 15 -0.07 -9.01 13.25
C TYR A 15 0.34 -9.42 14.67
N TYR A 16 0.07 -8.54 15.64
CA TYR A 16 0.30 -8.81 17.06
C TYR A 16 -0.78 -8.18 17.93
N VAL A 17 -1.00 -8.77 19.10
CA VAL A 17 -1.92 -8.27 20.12
C VAL A 17 -1.19 -8.29 21.46
N ILE A 18 -1.08 -7.13 22.12
CA ILE A 18 -0.45 -7.00 23.44
C ILE A 18 -1.56 -6.79 24.47
N ASN A 19 -1.72 -7.77 25.38
CA ASN A 19 -2.69 -7.75 26.48
C ASN A 19 -4.14 -7.44 26.07
N SER A 20 -4.49 -7.65 24.80
CA SER A 20 -5.77 -7.21 24.21
C SER A 20 -6.03 -5.69 24.25
N ILE A 21 -4.98 -4.89 24.43
CA ILE A 21 -5.05 -3.43 24.52
C ILE A 21 -4.39 -2.78 23.31
N ILE A 22 -3.31 -3.36 22.78
CA ILE A 22 -2.64 -2.83 21.60
C ILE A 22 -2.69 -3.87 20.49
N PHE A 23 -3.28 -3.49 19.37
CA PHE A 23 -3.37 -4.26 18.15
C PHE A 23 -2.35 -3.66 17.19
N GLY A 24 -1.61 -4.49 16.46
CA GLY A 24 -0.69 -3.98 15.47
C GLY A 24 -0.54 -4.89 14.27
N LEU A 25 -0.23 -4.26 13.15
CA LEU A 25 -0.06 -4.86 11.85
C LEU A 25 1.20 -4.30 11.21
N PHE A 26 2.01 -5.18 10.64
CA PHE A 26 3.09 -4.82 9.75
C PHE A 26 2.97 -5.62 8.46
N GLN A 27 3.19 -4.98 7.32
CA GLN A 27 3.19 -5.65 6.03
C GLN A 27 4.12 -4.93 5.05
N CYS A 28 5.02 -5.67 4.43
CA CYS A 28 5.82 -5.20 3.31
C CYS A 28 5.00 -5.20 2.02
N PHE A 29 5.42 -4.42 1.03
CA PHE A 29 4.88 -4.57 -0.31
C PHE A 29 5.34 -5.87 -0.93
N GLU A 30 4.47 -6.53 -1.70
CA GLU A 30 4.75 -7.90 -2.15
C GLU A 30 5.85 -7.99 -3.21
N ASP A 31 6.23 -6.87 -3.81
CA ASP A 31 7.39 -6.80 -4.71
C ASP A 31 8.72 -6.73 -3.96
N LEU A 32 8.74 -6.49 -2.64
CA LEU A 32 10.00 -6.35 -1.91
C LEU A 32 10.70 -7.71 -1.69
N PRO A 33 12.00 -7.82 -2.00
CA PRO A 33 12.84 -8.91 -1.52
C PRO A 33 12.84 -8.98 0.01
N HIS A 34 13.08 -10.17 0.55
CA HIS A 34 13.09 -10.39 1.99
C HIS A 34 14.04 -9.45 2.75
N THR A 35 15.23 -9.20 2.21
CA THR A 35 16.21 -8.27 2.80
C THR A 35 15.69 -6.84 2.90
N ASP A 36 15.01 -6.38 1.85
CA ASP A 36 14.47 -5.02 1.78
C ASP A 36 13.25 -4.89 2.70
N CYS A 37 12.46 -5.95 2.81
CA CYS A 37 11.37 -6.03 3.77
C CYS A 37 11.87 -5.93 5.22
N LEU A 38 12.94 -6.64 5.58
CA LEU A 38 13.57 -6.54 6.91
C LEU A 38 14.12 -5.14 7.18
N LEU A 39 14.73 -4.50 6.17
CA LEU A 39 15.21 -3.13 6.29
C LEU A 39 14.05 -2.13 6.46
N CYS A 40 12.95 -2.32 5.73
CA CYS A 40 11.76 -1.49 5.88
C CYS A 40 11.12 -1.68 7.27
N PHE A 41 11.10 -2.90 7.80
CA PHE A 41 10.66 -3.18 9.17
C PHE A 41 11.54 -2.47 10.21
N ALA A 42 12.87 -2.55 10.06
CA ALA A 42 13.79 -1.84 10.95
C ALA A 42 13.53 -0.33 10.89
N THR A 43 13.35 0.21 9.68
CA THR A 43 13.06 1.64 9.45
C THR A 43 11.74 2.05 10.09
N SER A 44 10.66 1.29 9.92
CA SER A 44 9.35 1.62 10.50
C SER A 44 9.41 1.66 12.03
N ARG A 45 10.19 0.78 12.67
CA ARG A 45 10.41 0.79 14.12
C ARG A 45 11.11 2.06 14.60
N THR A 46 12.05 2.61 13.83
CA THR A 46 12.69 3.89 14.18
C THR A 46 11.72 5.09 14.11
N ARG A 47 10.58 4.94 13.42
CA ARG A 47 9.56 5.99 13.33
C ARG A 47 8.60 6.00 14.52
N ILE A 48 8.39 4.85 15.19
CA ILE A 48 7.45 4.72 16.32
C ILE A 48 7.71 5.74 17.43
N PRO A 49 8.96 6.01 17.88
CA PRO A 49 9.20 7.00 18.94
C PRO A 49 8.69 8.41 18.60
N HIS A 50 8.59 8.77 17.32
CA HIS A 50 8.06 10.06 16.88
C HIS A 50 6.53 10.15 16.92
N CYS A 51 5.83 9.02 17.09
CA CYS A 51 4.38 8.97 17.23
C CYS A 51 3.94 9.13 18.70
N LEU A 52 4.85 9.01 19.65
CA LEU A 52 4.53 9.14 21.07
C LEU A 52 4.16 10.60 21.42
N PRO A 53 3.19 10.81 22.33
CA PRO A 53 2.55 9.83 23.23
C PRO A 53 1.30 9.14 22.65
N SER A 54 1.06 9.18 21.34
CA SER A 54 -0.13 8.57 20.73
C SER A 54 -0.16 7.05 20.93
N ILE A 55 -1.31 6.54 21.35
CA ILE A 55 -1.61 5.10 21.47
C ILE A 55 -2.04 4.48 20.13
N SER A 56 -2.01 5.27 19.06
CA SER A 56 -2.21 4.82 17.70
C SER A 56 -1.28 5.49 16.72
N ALA A 57 -0.92 4.78 15.65
CA ALA A 57 -0.21 5.35 14.51
C ALA A 57 -0.45 4.53 13.25
N ARG A 58 -0.39 5.22 12.09
CA ARG A 58 -0.29 4.61 10.76
C ARG A 58 0.95 5.16 10.07
N ILE A 59 1.86 4.28 9.70
CA ILE A 59 3.16 4.62 9.12
C ILE A 59 3.24 3.95 7.75
N TYR A 60 3.21 4.77 6.70
CA TYR A 60 3.37 4.33 5.32
C TYR A 60 4.80 4.69 4.87
N LEU A 61 5.59 3.69 4.54
CA LEU A 61 6.91 3.86 3.94
C LEU A 61 6.89 3.34 2.50
N ASP A 62 7.89 3.76 1.71
CA ASP A 62 8.14 3.16 0.41
C ASP A 62 8.69 1.74 0.61
N GLY A 63 7.78 0.78 0.68
CA GLY A 63 8.06 -0.65 0.83
C GLY A 63 7.31 -1.35 1.96
N CYS A 64 6.72 -0.64 2.92
CA CYS A 64 5.98 -1.29 4.00
C CYS A 64 5.01 -0.36 4.72
N PHE A 65 4.06 -0.99 5.41
CA PHE A 65 3.07 -0.38 6.27
C PHE A 65 3.22 -0.90 7.70
N LEU A 66 3.13 0.01 8.67
CA LEU A 66 3.03 -0.31 10.09
C LEU A 66 1.84 0.43 10.69
N ARG A 67 0.96 -0.28 11.38
CA ARG A 67 -0.13 0.30 12.14
C ARG A 67 -0.17 -0.28 13.53
N TYR A 68 -0.42 0.56 14.53
CA TYR A 68 -0.86 0.11 15.84
C TYR A 68 -2.02 0.97 16.32
N GLU A 69 -2.90 0.39 17.12
CA GLU A 69 -4.13 1.00 17.64
C GLU A 69 -4.50 0.41 19.00
N SER A 70 -5.38 1.11 19.71
CA SER A 70 -5.97 0.64 20.97
C SER A 70 -7.27 -0.18 20.81
N PHE A 71 -7.65 -0.50 19.57
CA PHE A 71 -8.84 -1.29 19.23
C PHE A 71 -8.54 -2.26 18.08
N ASP A 72 -9.35 -3.30 17.94
CA ASP A 72 -9.21 -4.28 16.85
C ASP A 72 -9.61 -3.65 15.51
N PHE A 73 -8.62 -3.45 14.63
CA PHE A 73 -8.79 -2.84 13.31
C PHE A 73 -8.56 -3.81 12.15
N PHE A 74 -8.30 -5.09 12.38
CA PHE A 74 -7.73 -5.96 11.34
C PHE A 74 -8.58 -6.01 10.06
N ASN A 75 -9.91 -5.97 10.16
CA ASN A 75 -10.80 -5.96 9.01
C ASN A 75 -11.27 -4.55 8.56
N GLN A 76 -10.62 -3.48 9.03
CA GLN A 76 -10.97 -2.11 8.64
C GLN A 76 -10.40 -1.78 7.25
N SER A 77 -11.28 -1.71 6.25
CA SER A 77 -10.91 -1.38 4.86
C SER A 77 -10.68 0.11 4.64
N VAL A 78 -11.54 0.96 5.20
CA VAL A 78 -11.51 2.42 5.01
C VAL A 78 -11.69 3.14 6.34
N ASP A 79 -11.18 4.35 6.41
CA ASP A 79 -11.35 5.25 7.54
C ASP A 79 -11.36 6.70 7.05
N SER A 80 -12.54 7.25 6.78
CA SER A 80 -12.65 8.61 6.24
C SER A 80 -12.04 9.70 7.13
N ALA A 81 -11.77 9.44 8.42
CA ALA A 81 -11.13 10.40 9.31
C ALA A 81 -9.60 10.42 9.21
N GLN A 82 -8.98 9.33 8.74
CA GLN A 82 -7.52 9.14 8.76
C GLN A 82 -6.94 8.77 7.39
N ASP A 83 -7.78 8.33 6.46
CA ASP A 83 -7.39 8.07 5.08
C ASP A 83 -7.02 9.38 4.40
N THR A 84 -5.94 9.36 3.63
CA THR A 84 -5.41 10.57 3.00
C THR A 84 -4.81 10.31 1.63
N VAL A 85 -4.51 11.39 0.91
CA VAL A 85 -3.88 11.36 -0.39
C VAL A 85 -2.72 12.34 -0.43
N ASN A 86 -1.57 11.87 -0.91
CA ASN A 86 -0.40 12.70 -1.15
C ASN A 86 -0.18 12.83 -2.66
N CYS A 87 -0.27 14.06 -3.18
CA CYS A 87 0.04 14.36 -4.57
C CYS A 87 1.44 14.99 -4.67
N ALA A 88 2.19 14.65 -5.71
CA ALA A 88 3.43 15.36 -6.03
C ALA A 88 3.12 16.80 -6.47
N THR A 89 4.07 17.71 -6.28
CA THR A 89 3.95 19.11 -6.72
C THR A 89 4.15 19.28 -8.22
N ASP A 90 4.97 18.42 -8.83
CA ASP A 90 5.33 18.56 -10.23
C ASP A 90 4.25 17.93 -11.11
N VAL A 91 3.90 18.62 -12.20
CA VAL A 91 2.84 18.20 -13.13
C VAL A 91 3.39 17.67 -14.44
N VAL A 92 2.63 16.78 -15.07
CA VAL A 92 2.92 16.19 -16.38
C VAL A 92 2.07 16.88 -17.43
N ARG A 93 2.69 17.44 -18.47
CA ARG A 93 2.03 18.17 -19.57
C ARG A 93 1.97 17.36 -20.87
N GLU A 94 1.90 16.05 -20.77
CA GLU A 94 1.85 15.15 -21.92
C GLU A 94 0.41 14.81 -22.29
N LEU A 95 0.09 14.88 -23.59
CA LEU A 95 -1.22 14.47 -24.09
C LEU A 95 -1.47 12.98 -23.78
N GLY A 96 -2.70 12.69 -23.33
CA GLY A 96 -3.11 11.34 -22.99
C GLY A 96 -2.59 10.81 -21.65
N PHE A 97 -1.88 11.61 -20.84
CA PHE A 97 -1.46 11.20 -19.50
C PHE A 97 -2.62 10.73 -18.62
N GLU A 98 -3.72 11.49 -18.58
CA GLU A 98 -4.92 11.11 -17.80
C GLU A 98 -5.53 9.78 -18.27
N SER A 99 -5.57 9.53 -19.58
CA SER A 99 -6.08 8.28 -20.13
C SER A 99 -5.20 7.08 -19.73
N ARG A 100 -3.87 7.24 -19.81
CA ARG A 100 -2.92 6.20 -19.37
C ARG A 100 -2.97 5.96 -17.86
N PHE A 101 -3.09 7.03 -17.08
CA PHE A 101 -3.35 6.96 -15.65
C PHE A 101 -4.61 6.16 -15.36
N GLY A 102 -5.74 6.51 -15.99
CA GLY A 102 -7.01 5.83 -15.77
C GLY A 102 -6.94 4.35 -16.10
N LYS A 103 -6.26 3.99 -17.20
CA LYS A 103 -6.00 2.60 -17.56
C LYS A 103 -5.16 1.87 -16.50
N VAL A 104 -4.00 2.42 -16.13
CA VAL A 104 -3.09 1.78 -15.15
C VAL A 104 -3.79 1.57 -13.82
N ILE A 105 -4.50 2.58 -13.30
CA ILE A 105 -5.21 2.48 -12.02
C ILE A 105 -6.31 1.42 -12.09
N SER A 106 -7.11 1.39 -13.17
CA SER A 106 -8.14 0.36 -13.34
C SER A 106 -7.55 -1.04 -13.38
N ASP A 107 -6.49 -1.23 -14.19
CA ASP A 107 -5.81 -2.51 -14.38
C ASP A 107 -5.27 -3.05 -13.04
N VAL A 108 -4.50 -2.24 -12.28
CA VAL A 108 -3.91 -2.71 -11.01
C VAL A 108 -4.96 -2.98 -9.94
N ILE A 109 -6.09 -2.26 -9.92
CA ILE A 109 -7.14 -2.51 -8.93
C ILE A 109 -7.84 -3.83 -9.22
N GLN A 110 -8.24 -4.06 -10.48
CA GLN A 110 -8.88 -5.31 -10.88
C GLN A 110 -7.97 -6.50 -10.59
N GLU A 111 -6.71 -6.38 -10.97
CA GLU A 111 -5.74 -7.44 -10.78
C GLU A 111 -5.44 -7.68 -9.30
N ALA A 112 -5.28 -6.64 -8.48
CA ALA A 112 -5.01 -6.81 -7.05
C ALA A 112 -6.16 -7.51 -6.34
N VAL A 113 -7.42 -7.18 -6.65
CA VAL A 113 -8.58 -7.84 -6.04
C VAL A 113 -8.66 -9.33 -6.41
N VAL A 114 -8.25 -9.70 -7.63
CA VAL A 114 -8.22 -11.09 -8.08
C VAL A 114 -7.02 -11.86 -7.53
N ASN A 115 -5.84 -11.23 -7.46
CA ASN A 115 -4.57 -11.85 -7.10
C ASN A 115 -4.29 -11.82 -5.58
N GLY A 116 -5.32 -11.76 -4.75
CA GLY A 116 -5.17 -11.86 -3.29
C GLY A 116 -4.59 -10.61 -2.63
N GLY A 117 -4.74 -9.45 -3.26
CA GLY A 117 -4.50 -8.14 -2.66
C GLY A 117 -3.31 -7.38 -3.21
N PHE A 118 -2.64 -7.82 -4.29
CA PHE A 118 -1.48 -7.10 -4.84
C PHE A 118 -1.43 -7.13 -6.36
N ALA A 119 -1.08 -5.99 -6.96
CA ALA A 119 -0.74 -5.90 -8.38
C ALA A 119 0.14 -4.68 -8.69
N VAL A 120 0.90 -4.81 -9.77
CA VAL A 120 1.69 -3.72 -10.36
C VAL A 120 1.42 -3.66 -11.87
N GLY A 121 1.43 -2.45 -12.43
CA GLY A 121 1.06 -2.22 -13.82
C GLY A 121 1.85 -1.08 -14.45
N LYS A 122 1.91 -1.07 -15.78
CA LYS A 122 2.49 0.03 -16.55
C LYS A 122 1.71 0.30 -17.83
N GLU A 123 1.62 1.57 -18.21
CA GLU A 123 1.11 2.01 -19.52
C GLU A 123 1.95 3.20 -19.98
N LYS A 124 2.78 2.99 -21.01
CA LYS A 124 3.57 4.03 -21.72
C LYS A 124 4.04 5.18 -20.80
N GLY A 125 4.90 4.84 -19.83
CA GLY A 125 5.51 5.81 -18.91
C GLY A 125 4.71 6.13 -17.64
N VAL A 126 3.54 5.53 -17.44
CA VAL A 126 2.80 5.56 -16.16
C VAL A 126 2.95 4.21 -15.49
N TYR A 127 3.30 4.20 -14.20
CA TYR A 127 3.47 3.01 -13.38
C TYR A 127 2.47 3.05 -12.23
N GLY A 128 1.88 1.91 -11.88
CA GLY A 128 0.91 1.77 -10.80
C GLY A 128 1.23 0.58 -9.90
N LEU A 129 0.88 0.70 -8.62
CA LEU A 129 0.92 -0.36 -7.62
C LEU A 129 -0.34 -0.24 -6.75
N ALA A 130 -1.04 -1.36 -6.57
CA ALA A 130 -2.16 -1.49 -5.67
C ALA A 130 -1.86 -2.61 -4.67
N GLN A 131 -2.03 -2.33 -3.38
CA GLN A 131 -1.89 -3.34 -2.34
C GLN A 131 -2.95 -3.20 -1.27
N CYS A 132 -3.64 -4.28 -0.95
CA CYS A 132 -4.49 -4.44 0.21
C CYS A 132 -3.72 -5.07 1.37
N TRP A 133 -4.05 -4.69 2.59
CA TRP A 133 -3.47 -5.34 3.76
C TRP A 133 -4.08 -6.73 3.95
N ARG A 134 -3.26 -7.73 4.28
CA ARG A 134 -3.67 -9.14 4.40
C ARG A 134 -4.78 -9.37 5.44
N SER A 135 -5.00 -8.41 6.32
CA SER A 135 -6.03 -8.46 7.35
C SER A 135 -7.44 -8.12 6.85
N VAL A 136 -7.58 -7.48 5.67
CA VAL A 136 -8.89 -7.11 5.12
C VAL A 136 -9.45 -8.21 4.20
N SER A 137 -10.78 -8.34 4.18
CA SER A 137 -11.48 -9.25 3.24
C SER A 137 -11.33 -8.82 1.78
N SER A 138 -11.61 -9.72 0.83
CA SER A 138 -11.60 -9.39 -0.61
C SER A 138 -12.59 -8.27 -0.98
N GLY A 139 -13.74 -8.21 -0.32
CA GLY A 139 -14.70 -7.11 -0.47
C GLY A 139 -14.11 -5.79 0.06
N GLY A 140 -13.56 -5.83 1.28
CA GLY A 140 -12.89 -4.67 1.86
C GLY A 140 -11.68 -4.18 1.05
N CYS A 141 -10.96 -5.09 0.40
CA CYS A 141 -9.87 -4.77 -0.51
C CYS A 141 -10.36 -3.94 -1.71
N ARG A 142 -11.46 -4.39 -2.34
CA ARG A 142 -12.11 -3.65 -3.43
C ARG A 142 -12.55 -2.26 -2.97
N ASP A 143 -13.31 -2.19 -1.89
CA ASP A 143 -13.83 -0.91 -1.37
C ASP A 143 -12.70 0.08 -1.07
N CYS A 144 -11.62 -0.40 -0.47
CA CYS A 144 -10.47 0.42 -0.13
C CYS A 144 -9.78 0.96 -1.38
N LEU A 145 -9.49 0.10 -2.36
CA LEU A 145 -8.79 0.48 -3.59
C LEU A 145 -9.63 1.41 -4.45
N GLU A 146 -10.95 1.19 -4.54
CA GLU A 146 -11.86 2.09 -5.25
C GLU A 146 -11.93 3.47 -4.60
N LYS A 147 -12.00 3.53 -3.26
CA LYS A 147 -11.88 4.81 -2.53
C LYS A 147 -10.54 5.48 -2.80
N ALA A 148 -9.42 4.75 -2.70
CA ALA A 148 -8.09 5.29 -2.98
C ALA A 148 -7.98 5.83 -4.41
N ALA A 149 -8.57 5.15 -5.41
CA ALA A 149 -8.59 5.58 -6.80
C ALA A 149 -9.34 6.90 -6.98
N GLY A 150 -10.50 7.05 -6.33
CA GLY A 150 -11.29 8.28 -6.37
C GLY A 150 -10.52 9.49 -5.82
N GLU A 151 -9.76 9.28 -4.74
CA GLU A 151 -8.92 10.33 -4.13
C GLU A 151 -7.69 10.63 -4.98
N VAL A 152 -6.96 9.61 -5.42
CA VAL A 152 -5.75 9.74 -6.24
C VAL A 152 -6.05 10.35 -7.62
N ARG A 153 -7.25 10.19 -8.16
CA ARG A 153 -7.68 10.87 -9.39
C ARG A 153 -7.60 12.39 -9.27
N ARG A 154 -7.78 12.96 -8.07
CA ARG A 154 -7.64 14.40 -7.83
C ARG A 154 -6.20 14.88 -7.93
N CYS A 155 -5.21 13.98 -7.89
CA CYS A 155 -3.81 14.34 -8.08
C CYS A 155 -3.48 14.65 -9.53
N VAL A 156 -4.19 14.10 -10.52
CA VAL A 156 -3.89 14.33 -11.94
C VAL A 156 -4.06 15.83 -12.27
N PRO A 157 -3.08 16.50 -12.91
CA PRO A 157 -1.97 15.96 -13.70
C PRO A 157 -0.62 15.84 -12.97
N SER A 158 -0.59 15.80 -11.64
CA SER A 158 0.64 15.59 -10.87
C SER A 158 1.34 14.30 -11.29
N ARG A 159 2.67 14.30 -11.29
CA ARG A 159 3.48 13.17 -11.77
C ARG A 159 3.37 11.91 -10.92
N GLU A 160 2.90 12.06 -9.67
CA GLU A 160 2.72 10.98 -8.71
C GLU A 160 1.57 11.32 -7.76
N GLY A 161 0.86 10.29 -7.34
CA GLY A 161 -0.17 10.36 -6.31
C GLY A 161 -0.18 9.05 -5.50
N ARG A 162 -0.37 9.19 -4.19
CA ARG A 162 -0.39 8.08 -3.23
C ARG A 162 -1.66 8.13 -2.39
N GLY A 163 -2.54 7.15 -2.53
CA GLY A 163 -3.69 6.92 -1.66
C GLY A 163 -3.26 6.06 -0.47
N LEU A 164 -3.46 6.59 0.74
CA LEU A 164 -2.99 6.02 2.00
C LEU A 164 -4.21 5.70 2.88
N ASN A 165 -4.81 4.53 2.68
CA ASN A 165 -6.05 4.14 3.36
C ASN A 165 -5.81 3.07 4.43
N ALA A 166 -6.75 2.97 5.37
CA ALA A 166 -6.73 2.03 6.50
C ALA A 166 -6.44 0.58 6.08
N GLY A 167 -7.01 0.13 4.95
CA GLY A 167 -6.93 -1.24 4.44
C GLY A 167 -6.08 -1.43 3.19
N CYS A 168 -5.51 -0.38 2.60
CA CYS A 168 -4.79 -0.48 1.33
C CYS A 168 -3.90 0.73 1.03
N TYR A 169 -3.02 0.53 0.06
CA TYR A 169 -2.14 1.53 -0.53
C TYR A 169 -2.29 1.51 -2.06
N LEU A 170 -2.41 2.68 -2.66
CA LEU A 170 -2.45 2.86 -4.12
C LEU A 170 -1.45 3.94 -4.52
N ARG A 171 -0.55 3.66 -5.45
CA ARG A 171 0.37 4.67 -5.98
C ARG A 171 0.41 4.62 -7.49
N TYR A 172 0.42 5.80 -8.12
CA TYR A 172 0.92 5.94 -9.48
C TYR A 172 2.14 6.86 -9.51
N SER A 173 3.00 6.70 -10.51
CA SER A 173 4.11 7.60 -10.78
C SER A 173 4.53 7.55 -12.23
N THR A 174 5.18 8.60 -12.74
CA THR A 174 5.87 8.57 -14.04
C THR A 174 7.25 7.91 -13.97
N VAL A 175 7.75 7.62 -12.77
CA VAL A 175 9.02 6.91 -12.54
C VAL A 175 8.71 5.53 -11.99
N LYS A 176 9.32 4.48 -12.54
CA LYS A 176 9.16 3.11 -12.01
C LYS A 176 9.66 3.04 -10.56
N PHE A 177 8.86 2.51 -9.65
CA PHE A 177 9.14 2.49 -8.21
C PHE A 177 8.98 1.12 -7.53
N PHE A 178 8.63 0.08 -8.28
CA PHE A 178 8.45 -1.28 -7.76
C PHE A 178 9.45 -2.25 -8.38
N ASN A 179 9.74 -3.32 -7.65
CA ASN A 179 10.58 -4.42 -8.09
C ASN A 179 9.79 -5.38 -9.01
N GLY A 180 10.50 -6.05 -9.92
CA GLY A 180 9.87 -6.94 -10.90
C GLY A 180 9.51 -6.24 -12.22
N GLY A 181 9.82 -6.91 -13.31
CA GLY A 181 9.45 -6.53 -14.67
C GLY A 181 8.98 -7.79 -15.39
N GLU A 182 7.83 -7.70 -16.06
CA GLU A 182 7.47 -8.56 -17.19
C GLU A 182 6.92 -9.99 -16.92
N LYS A 183 6.54 -10.36 -15.69
CA LYS A 183 5.92 -11.69 -15.42
C LYS A 183 4.42 -11.68 -15.06
N LEU A 184 3.63 -10.80 -15.70
CA LEU A 184 2.16 -10.95 -15.77
C LEU A 184 1.62 -10.90 -17.22
N GLN A 185 2.49 -11.07 -18.22
CA GLN A 185 2.07 -11.52 -19.55
C GLN A 185 2.38 -13.01 -19.70
N ARG A 186 1.42 -13.86 -19.33
CA ARG A 186 1.28 -15.29 -19.71
C ARG A 186 0.02 -15.78 -18.98
N SER A 187 -1.07 -16.20 -19.60
CA SER A 187 -1.28 -16.74 -20.95
C SER A 187 -2.78 -16.69 -21.26
N SER A 188 -3.16 -16.00 -22.33
CA SER A 188 -4.36 -16.36 -23.09
C SER A 188 -3.98 -17.53 -23.97
N GLY A 189 -4.30 -18.74 -23.52
CA GLY A 189 -4.40 -19.95 -24.35
C GLY A 189 -5.88 -20.24 -24.56
#